data_AF-A0AAW3V073-F1
#
_entry.id   AF-A0AAW3V073-F1
#
_cell.length_a   1.000
_cell.length_b   1.000
_cell.length_c   1.000
_cell.angle_alpha   90.00
_cell.angle_beta   90.00
_cell.angle_gamma   90.00
#
_symmetry.space_group_name_H-M   'P 1'
#
loop_
_entity.id
_entity.type
_entity.pdbx_description
1 polymer ?
#
loop_
_entity_poly.entity_id
_entity_poly.type
_entity_poly.pdbx_seq_one_letter_code
_entity_poly.pdbx_strand_id
1 'polypeptide(L)'
;MKKLVVSLALASVWVGAIAADETGERSAGHVAESFLARRFIVMGAPDVHGEGATVYAQVADQKCRVELQRDFVANPDGWRVKALDCANGRIPE
;
A
#
# COMPACT_ATOMS: atom_id res chain seq x y z
N MET A 1 12.95 -35.79 -46.03
CA MET A 1 12.96 -35.13 -44.70
C MET A 1 13.43 -33.69 -44.85
N LYS A 2 12.54 -32.71 -44.63
CA LYS A 2 12.93 -31.30 -44.44
C LYS A 2 11.90 -30.68 -43.49
N LYS A 3 12.37 -30.35 -42.29
CA LYS A 3 11.56 -29.96 -41.13
C LYS A 3 11.06 -28.53 -41.32
N LEU A 4 9.73 -28.35 -41.25
CA LEU A 4 9.08 -27.05 -41.08
C LEU A 4 9.43 -26.53 -39.69
N VAL A 5 10.05 -25.36 -39.61
CA VAL A 5 10.19 -24.61 -38.36
C VAL A 5 9.35 -23.36 -38.53
N VAL A 6 8.11 -23.44 -38.06
CA VAL A 6 7.24 -22.27 -37.86
C VAL A 6 7.66 -21.65 -36.54
N SER A 7 8.39 -20.53 -36.62
CA SER A 7 8.72 -19.72 -35.45
C SER A 7 7.47 -18.94 -35.01
N LEU A 8 6.70 -19.50 -34.08
CA LEU A 8 5.75 -18.70 -33.29
C LEU A 8 6.57 -17.78 -32.37
N ALA A 9 6.79 -16.55 -32.81
CA ALA A 9 7.16 -15.48 -31.89
C ALA A 9 5.93 -15.16 -31.04
N LEU A 10 5.83 -15.78 -29.86
CA LEU A 10 4.92 -15.29 -28.83
C LEU A 10 5.40 -13.90 -28.45
N ALA A 11 4.67 -12.89 -28.88
CA ALA A 11 4.69 -11.56 -28.30
C ALA A 11 4.26 -11.69 -26.84
N SER A 12 5.22 -11.89 -25.94
CA SER A 12 5.04 -11.64 -24.51
C SER A 12 4.98 -10.12 -24.35
N VAL A 13 3.79 -9.59 -24.57
CA VAL A 13 3.39 -8.29 -24.04
C VAL A 13 3.54 -8.43 -22.53
N TRP A 14 4.63 -7.91 -21.98
CA TRP A 14 4.73 -7.68 -20.55
C TRP A 14 3.77 -6.53 -20.22
N VAL A 15 2.48 -6.88 -20.15
CA VAL A 15 1.48 -6.09 -19.45
C VAL A 15 1.90 -6.13 -18.00
N GLY A 16 2.50 -5.02 -17.56
CA GLY A 16 2.96 -4.85 -16.20
C GLY A 16 3.37 -3.41 -15.94
N ALA A 17 2.72 -2.44 -16.60
CA ALA A 17 2.62 -1.11 -16.04
C ALA A 17 1.75 -1.23 -14.78
N ILE A 18 2.32 -1.75 -13.71
CA ILE A 18 1.85 -1.49 -12.38
C ILE A 18 2.18 -0.01 -12.23
N ALA A 19 1.20 0.85 -12.49
CA ALA A 19 1.30 2.23 -12.08
C ALA A 19 1.51 2.17 -10.57
N ALA A 20 2.79 2.23 -10.16
CA ALA A 20 3.15 2.55 -8.80
C ALA A 20 2.41 3.86 -8.54
N ASP A 21 1.41 3.78 -7.68
CA ASP A 21 0.59 4.91 -7.27
C ASP A 21 1.53 6.11 -7.07
N GLU A 22 1.44 7.12 -7.93
CA GLU A 22 2.51 8.12 -8.10
C GLU A 22 2.80 8.86 -6.77
N THR A 23 1.82 8.86 -5.87
CA THR A 23 1.89 9.42 -4.52
C THR A 23 2.09 8.35 -3.42
N GLY A 24 1.81 7.08 -3.68
CA GLY A 24 1.91 5.98 -2.71
C GLY A 24 0.79 5.93 -1.67
N GLU A 25 -0.23 6.78 -1.80
CA GLU A 25 -1.40 6.86 -0.90
C GLU A 25 -2.21 5.56 -0.93
N ARG A 26 -2.49 5.01 -2.11
CA ARG A 26 -3.27 3.78 -2.26
C ARG A 26 -2.57 2.58 -1.60
N SER A 27 -1.27 2.44 -1.79
CA SER A 27 -0.51 1.34 -1.20
C SER A 27 -0.31 1.52 0.31
N ALA A 28 -0.12 2.75 0.79
CA ALA A 28 -0.08 3.08 2.21
C ALA A 28 -1.38 2.66 2.92
N GLY A 29 -2.53 2.99 2.33
CA GLY A 29 -3.85 2.64 2.88
C GLY A 29 -4.05 1.13 2.98
N HIS A 30 -3.65 0.38 1.95
CA HIS A 30 -3.75 -1.07 1.91
C HIS A 30 -2.88 -1.76 2.99
N VAL A 31 -1.66 -1.25 3.23
CA VAL A 31 -0.77 -1.79 4.28
C VAL A 31 -1.34 -1.52 5.68
N ALA A 32 -1.89 -0.32 5.92
CA ALA A 32 -2.55 -0.01 7.19
C ALA A 32 -3.79 -0.89 7.40
N GLU A 33 -4.59 -1.13 6.36
CA GLU A 33 -5.76 -2.01 6.42
C GLU A 33 -5.37 -3.46 6.72
N SER A 34 -4.35 -3.97 6.03
CA SER A 34 -3.83 -5.32 6.24
C SER A 34 -3.32 -5.54 7.67
N PHE A 35 -2.67 -4.52 8.25
CA PHE A 35 -2.15 -4.58 9.62
C PHE A 35 -3.26 -4.58 10.69
N LEU A 36 -4.31 -3.79 10.51
CA LEU A 36 -5.37 -3.63 11.51
C LEU A 36 -6.48 -4.71 11.42
N ALA A 37 -6.49 -5.52 10.35
CA ALA A 37 -7.46 -6.58 10.07
C ALA A 37 -8.92 -6.07 9.96
N ARG A 38 -9.89 -6.97 9.78
CA ARG A 38 -11.34 -6.67 9.53
C ARG A 38 -12.08 -5.86 10.61
N ARG A 39 -11.40 -5.36 11.65
CA ARG A 39 -11.98 -4.52 12.72
C ARG A 39 -11.75 -3.03 12.50
N PHE A 40 -11.32 -2.66 11.31
CA PHE A 40 -10.81 -1.34 10.99
C PHE A 40 -11.58 -0.68 9.85
N ILE A 41 -11.87 0.62 10.00
CA ILE A 41 -12.41 1.49 8.95
C ILE A 41 -11.43 2.63 8.71
N VAL A 42 -10.87 2.72 7.51
CA VAL A 42 -10.05 3.86 7.07
C VAL A 42 -10.93 5.11 7.08
N MET A 43 -10.51 6.17 7.79
CA MET A 43 -11.32 7.39 7.94
C MET A 43 -11.05 8.45 6.86
N GLY A 44 -10.04 8.24 6.01
CA GLY A 44 -9.67 9.17 4.94
C GLY A 44 -8.50 8.65 4.10
N ALA A 45 -8.15 9.38 3.04
CA ALA A 45 -6.95 9.06 2.27
C ALA A 45 -5.70 9.14 3.17
N PRO A 46 -4.71 8.24 2.99
CA PRO A 46 -3.41 8.35 3.65
C PRO A 46 -2.73 9.68 3.34
N ASP A 47 -2.20 10.33 4.36
CA ASP A 47 -1.39 11.54 4.23
C ASP A 47 0.08 11.13 4.03
N VAL A 48 0.57 11.22 2.80
CA VAL A 48 1.95 10.83 2.45
C VAL A 48 2.88 12.04 2.48
N HIS A 49 3.94 11.96 3.28
CA HIS A 49 4.95 13.01 3.45
C HIS A 49 6.36 12.43 3.24
N GLY A 50 6.83 12.49 1.99
CA GLY A 50 8.13 11.97 1.59
C GLY A 50 8.26 10.46 1.78
N GLU A 51 9.03 10.06 2.79
CA GLU A 51 9.28 8.66 3.16
C GLU A 51 8.35 8.14 4.27
N GLY A 52 7.48 9.02 4.79
CA GLY A 52 6.47 8.68 5.78
C GLY A 52 5.06 8.73 5.19
N ALA A 53 4.14 8.00 5.80
CA ALA A 53 2.71 8.20 5.57
C ALA A 53 1.93 8.06 6.88
N THR A 54 0.78 8.70 6.97
CA THR A 54 -0.11 8.65 8.12
C THR A 54 -1.51 8.25 7.67
N VAL A 55 -2.03 7.17 8.27
CA VAL A 55 -3.40 6.69 8.02
C VAL A 55 -4.23 6.89 9.27
N TYR A 56 -5.33 7.62 9.14
CA TYR A 56 -6.31 7.77 10.20
C TYR A 56 -7.37 6.69 10.12
N ALA A 57 -7.66 6.14 11.28
CA ALA A 57 -8.33 4.86 11.39
C ALA A 57 -9.36 4.78 12.50
N GLN A 58 -10.42 3.99 12.33
CA GLN A 58 -11.31 3.62 13.44
C GLN A 58 -11.22 2.13 13.72
N VAL A 59 -10.87 1.75 14.95
CA VAL A 59 -10.77 0.36 15.42
C VAL A 59 -11.61 0.20 16.67
N ALA A 60 -12.63 -0.66 16.63
CA ALA A 60 -13.53 -0.89 17.77
C ALA A 60 -14.01 0.41 18.46
N ASP A 61 -14.52 1.34 17.65
CA ASP A 61 -14.98 2.68 18.03
C ASP A 61 -13.90 3.69 18.48
N GLN A 62 -12.62 3.30 18.51
CA GLN A 62 -11.50 4.20 18.83
C GLN A 62 -10.85 4.76 17.57
N LYS A 63 -10.55 6.06 17.58
CA LYS A 63 -9.77 6.70 16.52
C LYS A 63 -8.28 6.42 16.74
N CYS A 64 -7.65 5.81 15.75
CA CYS A 64 -6.23 5.49 15.74
C CYS A 64 -5.50 6.24 14.63
N ARG A 65 -4.22 6.51 14.86
CA ARG A 65 -3.25 6.98 13.87
C ARG A 65 -2.26 5.86 13.61
N VAL A 66 -2.13 5.45 12.36
CA VAL A 66 -1.11 4.50 11.90
C VAL A 66 -0.02 5.29 11.19
N GLU A 67 1.21 5.17 11.66
CA GLU A 67 2.37 5.74 11.00
C GLU A 67 3.06 4.68 10.16
N LEU A 68 3.32 5.01 8.90
CA LEU A 68 3.98 4.16 7.93
C LEU A 68 5.33 4.76 7.54
N GLN A 69 6.27 3.89 7.18
CA GLN A 69 7.57 4.26 6.63
C GLN A 69 7.80 3.50 5.33
N ARG A 70 8.43 4.14 4.34
CA ARG A 70 8.78 3.50 3.08
C ARG A 70 9.78 2.36 3.31
N ASP A 71 9.50 1.19 2.76
CA ASP A 71 10.37 0.00 2.84
C ASP A 71 10.17 -0.89 1.61
N PHE A 72 10.88 -0.55 0.53
CA PHE A 72 10.88 -1.33 -0.71
C PHE A 72 11.72 -2.61 -0.65
N VAL A 73 12.57 -2.75 0.37
CA VAL A 73 13.48 -3.88 0.49
C VAL A 73 12.72 -5.08 1.03
N ALA A 74 11.87 -4.87 2.04
CA ALA A 74 11.11 -5.93 2.67
C ALA A 74 9.62 -5.98 2.26
N ASN A 75 9.05 -4.90 1.71
CA ASN A 75 7.65 -4.87 1.30
C ASN A 75 7.48 -4.50 -0.20
N PRO A 76 6.88 -5.38 -1.03
CA PRO A 76 6.57 -5.07 -2.42
C PRO A 76 5.57 -3.91 -2.60
N ASP A 77 4.74 -3.61 -1.59
CA ASP A 77 3.83 -2.46 -1.57
C ASP A 77 4.54 -1.14 -1.17
N GLY A 78 5.82 -1.23 -0.78
CA GLY A 78 6.69 -0.10 -0.50
C GLY A 78 6.50 0.57 0.86
N TRP A 79 5.62 0.06 1.73
CA TRP A 79 5.34 0.66 3.06
C TRP A 79 5.42 -0.37 4.18
N ARG A 80 5.81 0.05 5.38
CA ARG A 80 5.71 -0.77 6.60
C ARG A 80 5.11 0.03 7.74
N VAL A 81 4.40 -0.64 8.64
CA VAL A 81 3.91 -0.01 9.86
C VAL A 81 5.07 0.28 10.81
N LYS A 82 5.18 1.54 11.23
CA LYS A 82 6.17 2.03 12.18
C LYS A 82 5.57 2.20 13.58
N ALA A 83 4.34 2.71 13.67
CA ALA A 83 3.65 2.92 14.94
C ALA A 83 2.13 2.89 14.79
N LEU A 84 1.45 2.60 15.90
CA LEU A 84 0.00 2.67 16.07
C LEU A 84 -0.31 3.43 17.37
N ASP A 85 -1.07 4.51 17.28
CA ASP A 85 -1.56 5.26 18.44
C ASP A 85 -3.09 5.37 18.39
N CYS A 86 -3.78 4.72 19.33
CA CYS A 86 -5.23 4.79 19.51
C CYS A 86 -5.65 5.63 20.73
N ALA A 87 -4.69 6.10 21.52
CA ALA A 87 -4.94 6.86 22.74
C ALA A 87 -5.05 8.37 22.46
N ASN A 88 -4.31 8.87 21.47
CA ASN A 88 -4.22 10.30 21.13
C ASN A 88 -4.82 10.63 19.75
N GLY A 89 -5.89 9.97 19.33
CA GLY A 89 -6.58 10.18 18.03
C GLY A 89 -7.23 11.56 17.82
N ARG A 90 -6.59 12.66 18.28
CA ARG A 90 -6.83 13.99 17.74
C ARG A 90 -6.25 14.02 16.33
N ILE A 91 -7.16 13.93 15.37
CA ILE A 91 -6.89 14.31 13.99
C ILE A 91 -6.67 15.84 14.05
N PRO A 92 -5.47 16.36 13.72
CA PRO A 92 -5.31 17.79 13.58
C PRO A 92 -6.28 18.29 12.50
N GLU A 93 -7.03 19.35 12.81
CA GLU A 93 -7.97 20.00 11.87
C GLU A 93 -7.25 20.66 10.70
#